data_AF-A0A842K6Q1-F1
#
_entry.id   AF-A0A842K6Q1-F1
#
_cell.length_a   1.000
_cell.length_b   1.000
_cell.length_c   1.000
_cell.angle_alpha   90.00
_cell.angle_beta   90.00
_cell.angle_gamma   90.00
#
_symmetry.space_group_name_H-M   'P 1'
#
loop_
_entity.id
_entity.type
_entity.pdbx_description
1 polymer ?
#
loop_
_entity_poly.entity_id
_entity_poly.type
_entity_poly.pdbx_seq_one_letter_code
_entity_poly.pdbx_strand_id
1 'polypeptide(L)'
;MTAAADLDEQLGTARDTLHALRRIVLDLARGYQALTAVDLDTDKLGHPITAAEALNAARDALADVERALVMADDAADIAQRYTSRLKER
;
A
#
# COMPACT_ATOMS: atom_id res chain seq x y z
N MET A 1 -21.22 14.32 -19.84
CA MET A 1 -21.02 12.87 -20.00
C MET A 1 -19.54 12.63 -19.88
N THR A 2 -19.11 11.67 -19.06
CA THR A 2 -17.69 11.29 -18.95
C THR A 2 -17.37 10.33 -20.09
N ALA A 3 -16.33 10.62 -20.87
CA ALA A 3 -15.90 9.78 -21.98
C ALA A 3 -15.22 8.50 -21.46
N ALA A 4 -15.21 7.45 -22.29
CA ALA A 4 -14.48 6.23 -21.95
C ALA A 4 -12.97 6.49 -21.75
N ALA A 5 -12.41 7.44 -22.49
CA ALA A 5 -11.03 7.89 -22.36
C ALA A 5 -10.76 8.56 -21.00
N ASP A 6 -11.68 9.40 -20.53
CA ASP A 6 -11.53 10.08 -19.23
C ASP A 6 -11.49 9.07 -18.07
N LEU A 7 -12.26 7.97 -18.16
CA LEU A 7 -12.25 6.90 -17.15
C LEU A 7 -10.95 6.07 -17.20
N ASP A 8 -10.39 5.84 -18.39
CA ASP A 8 -9.09 5.17 -18.55
C ASP A 8 -7.95 6.01 -17.96
N GLU A 9 -7.98 7.33 -18.18
CA GLU A 9 -7.01 8.26 -17.61
C GLU A 9 -7.10 8.32 -16.07
N GLN A 10 -8.32 8.31 -15.52
CA GLN A 10 -8.55 8.23 -14.07
C GLN A 10 -8.00 6.93 -13.49
N LEU A 11 -8.16 5.81 -14.19
CA LEU A 11 -7.59 4.53 -13.77
C LEU A 11 -6.06 4.56 -13.81
N GLY A 12 -5.46 5.17 -14.83
CA GLY A 12 -4.00 5.41 -14.89
C GLY A 12 -3.51 6.22 -13.69
N THR A 13 -4.20 7.30 -13.34
CA THR A 13 -3.87 8.13 -12.16
C THR A 13 -3.97 7.34 -10.85
N ALA A 14 -4.99 6.48 -10.72
CA ALA A 14 -5.14 5.61 -9.55
C ALA A 14 -3.96 4.62 -9.44
N ARG A 15 -3.45 4.10 -10.55
CA ARG A 15 -2.27 3.22 -10.57
C ARG A 15 -1.00 3.93 -10.17
N ASP A 16 -0.77 5.14 -10.70
CA ASP A 16 0.39 5.95 -10.29
C ASP A 16 0.37 6.21 -8.77
N THR A 17 -0.82 6.43 -8.22
CA THR A 17 -1.02 6.59 -6.77
C THR A 17 -0.70 5.30 -6.01
N LEU A 18 -1.13 4.12 -6.50
CA LEU A 18 -0.78 2.82 -5.90
C LEU A 18 0.72 2.57 -5.91
N HIS A 19 1.41 2.88 -7.01
CA HIS A 19 2.86 2.77 -7.12
C HIS A 19 3.58 3.70 -6.12
N ALA A 20 3.14 4.95 -6.00
CA ALA A 20 3.68 5.90 -5.04
C ALA A 20 3.49 5.41 -3.60
N LEU A 21 2.30 4.92 -3.27
CA LEU A 21 2.00 4.37 -1.95
C LEU A 21 2.85 3.13 -1.63
N ARG A 22 3.04 2.23 -2.60
CA ARG A 22 3.92 1.06 -2.43
C ARG A 22 5.34 1.48 -2.07
N ARG A 23 5.87 2.52 -2.71
CA ARG A 23 7.21 3.04 -2.37
C ARG A 23 7.27 3.58 -0.94
N ILE A 24 6.25 4.33 -0.52
CA ILE A 24 6.15 4.84 0.85
C ILE A 24 6.12 3.70 1.86
N VAL A 25 5.31 2.66 1.62
CA VAL A 25 5.21 1.50 2.51
C VAL A 25 6.53 0.72 2.58
N LEU A 26 7.23 0.57 1.46
CA LEU A 26 8.56 -0.06 1.44
C LEU A 26 9.59 0.72 2.27
N ASP A 27 9.58 2.05 2.17
CA ASP A 27 10.48 2.89 2.94
C ASP A 27 10.13 2.87 4.44
N LEU A 28 8.85 2.84 4.79
CA LEU A 28 8.39 2.62 6.17
C LEU A 28 8.82 1.24 6.69
N ALA A 29 8.60 0.18 5.92
CA ALA A 29 8.99 -1.19 6.29
C ALA A 29 10.49 -1.26 6.57
N ARG A 30 11.34 -0.64 5.73
CA ARG A 30 12.79 -0.53 5.97
C ARG A 30 13.10 0.23 7.26
N GLY A 31 12.42 1.35 7.50
CA GLY A 31 12.55 2.12 8.73
C GLY A 31 12.26 1.28 9.98
N TYR A 32 11.12 0.59 10.00
CA TYR A 32 10.75 -0.29 11.11
C TYR A 32 11.65 -1.52 11.25
N GLN A 33 12.19 -2.06 10.16
CA GLN A 33 13.19 -3.15 10.22
C GLN A 33 14.52 -2.70 10.84
N ALA A 34 14.89 -1.42 10.68
CA ALA A 34 16.11 -0.87 11.27
C ALA A 34 15.98 -0.56 12.77
N LEU A 35 14.77 -0.47 13.32
CA LEU A 35 14.55 -0.23 14.75
C LEU A 35 14.90 -1.47 15.60
N THR A 36 15.37 -1.22 16.82
CA THR A 36 15.54 -2.27 17.85
C THR A 36 14.58 -2.03 19.01
N ALA A 37 13.99 -3.10 19.52
CA ALA A 37 13.03 -3.01 20.63
C ALA A 37 13.66 -2.52 21.94
N VAL A 38 14.98 -2.68 22.09
CA VAL A 38 15.72 -2.22 23.28
C VAL A 38 15.71 -0.69 23.42
N ASP A 39 15.60 0.03 22.29
CA ASP A 39 15.60 1.49 22.25
C ASP A 39 14.18 2.08 22.26
N LEU A 40 13.17 1.25 22.48
CA LEU A 40 11.76 1.62 22.39
C LEU A 40 11.03 1.33 23.69
N ASP A 41 10.10 2.21 24.04
CA ASP A 41 9.15 1.99 25.11
C ASP A 41 7.74 1.97 24.54
N THR A 42 6.83 1.32 25.25
CA THR A 42 5.41 1.24 24.91
C THR A 42 4.62 2.02 25.93
N ASP A 43 3.59 2.73 25.48
CA ASP A 43 2.66 3.34 26.42
C ASP A 43 1.90 2.27 27.23
N LYS A 44 1.25 2.71 28.30
CA LYS A 44 0.49 1.84 29.21
C LYS A 44 -1.03 1.89 28.96
N LEU A 45 -1.46 2.43 27.81
CA LEU A 45 -2.87 2.56 27.48
C LEU A 45 -3.38 1.26 26.86
N GLY A 46 -4.39 0.65 27.50
CA GLY A 46 -5.01 -0.58 27.02
C GLY A 46 -4.30 -1.85 27.48
N HIS A 47 -4.27 -2.88 26.63
CA HIS A 47 -3.62 -4.13 26.96
C HIS A 47 -2.10 -3.95 26.97
N PRO A 48 -1.40 -4.36 28.03
CA PRO A 48 0.06 -4.26 28.07
C PRO A 48 0.66 -5.04 26.90
N ILE A 49 1.46 -4.36 26.08
CA ILE A 49 2.28 -4.97 25.05
C ILE A 49 3.72 -4.57 25.29
N THR A 50 4.65 -5.43 24.92
CA THR A 50 6.08 -5.09 24.93
C THR A 50 6.47 -4.34 23.65
N ALA A 51 7.55 -3.56 23.69
CA ALA A 51 8.08 -2.90 22.50
C ALA A 51 8.45 -3.89 21.38
N ALA A 52 8.91 -5.09 21.75
CA ALA A 52 9.21 -6.16 20.80
C ALA A 52 7.95 -6.68 20.11
N GLU A 53 6.87 -6.93 20.86
CA GLU A 53 5.58 -7.35 20.31
C GLU A 53 4.98 -6.28 19.38
N ALA A 54 4.98 -5.02 19.82
CA ALA A 54 4.50 -3.90 19.02
C ALA A 54 5.28 -3.76 17.70
N LEU A 55 6.60 -3.85 17.77
CA LEU A 55 7.48 -3.71 16.60
C LEU A 55 7.32 -4.87 15.62
N ASN A 56 7.18 -6.10 16.10
CA ASN A 56 6.95 -7.26 15.24
C ASN A 56 5.56 -7.18 14.58
N ALA A 57 4.52 -6.84 15.34
CA ALA A 57 3.18 -6.65 14.79
C ALA A 57 3.15 -5.56 13.71
N ALA A 58 3.86 -4.44 13.90
CA ALA A 58 3.98 -3.38 12.90
C ALA A 58 4.68 -3.87 11.62
N ARG A 59 5.77 -4.65 11.75
CA ARG A 59 6.49 -5.23 10.60
C ARG A 59 5.63 -6.20 9.81
N ASP A 60 4.90 -7.07 10.50
CA ASP A 60 3.99 -8.03 9.88
C ASP A 60 2.85 -7.33 9.14
N ALA A 61 2.23 -6.33 9.79
CA ALA A 61 1.16 -5.54 9.18
C ALA A 61 1.66 -4.75 7.95
N LEU A 62 2.87 -4.19 7.98
CA LEU A 62 3.47 -3.52 6.81
C LEU A 62 3.73 -4.50 5.66
N ALA A 63 4.15 -5.73 5.95
CA ALA A 63 4.30 -6.78 4.95
C ALA A 63 2.95 -7.22 4.35
N ASP A 64 1.88 -7.26 5.17
CA ASP A 64 0.52 -7.47 4.68
C ASP A 64 0.06 -6.33 3.75
N VAL A 65 0.31 -5.08 4.12
CA VAL A 65 -0.01 -3.91 3.29
C VAL A 65 0.74 -3.95 1.97
N GLU A 66 2.04 -4.27 1.98
CA GLU A 66 2.82 -4.42 0.74
C GLU A 66 2.20 -5.47 -0.19
N ARG A 67 1.84 -6.64 0.35
CA ARG A 67 1.18 -7.71 -0.42
C ARG A 67 -0.15 -7.25 -1.01
N ALA A 68 -0.98 -6.54 -0.24
CA ALA A 68 -2.24 -6.01 -0.72
C ALA A 68 -2.05 -4.98 -1.85
N LEU A 69 -1.02 -4.12 -1.76
CA LEU A 69 -0.70 -3.14 -2.80
C LEU A 69 -0.23 -3.80 -4.10
N VAL A 70 0.54 -4.89 -4.02
CA VAL A 70 0.91 -5.68 -5.21
C VAL A 70 -0.33 -6.26 -5.88
N MET A 71 -1.25 -6.84 -5.11
CA MET A 71 -2.50 -7.39 -5.67
C MET A 71 -3.38 -6.31 -6.31
N ALA A 72 -3.45 -5.12 -5.69
CA ALA A 72 -4.21 -4.00 -6.23
C ALA A 72 -3.61 -3.47 -7.54
N ASP A 73 -2.29 -3.37 -7.62
CA ASP A 73 -1.55 -2.96 -8.82
C ASP A 73 -1.77 -3.95 -9.99
N ASP A 74 -1.67 -5.25 -9.72
CA ASP A 74 -1.96 -6.30 -10.71
C ASP A 74 -3.41 -6.22 -11.23
N ALA A 75 -4.37 -6.03 -10.33
CA ALA A 75 -5.78 -5.91 -10.70
C ALA A 75 -6.04 -4.63 -11.54
N ALA A 76 -5.42 -3.52 -11.17
CA ALA A 76 -5.53 -2.26 -11.90
C ALA A 76 -4.87 -2.35 -13.28
N ASP A 77 -3.76 -3.09 -13.42
CA ASP A 77 -3.16 -3.38 -14.73
C ASP A 77 -4.08 -4.17 -15.64
N ILE A 78 -4.69 -5.23 -15.11
CA ILE A 78 -5.66 -6.02 -15.86
C ILE A 78 -6.84 -5.14 -16.30
N ALA A 79 -7.39 -4.32 -15.40
CA ALA A 79 -8.48 -3.41 -15.73
C ALA A 79 -8.09 -2.45 -16.86
N GLN A 80 -6.89 -1.85 -16.79
CA GLN A 80 -6.48 -0.85 -17.77
C GLN A 80 -6.27 -1.42 -19.17
N ARG A 81 -5.81 -2.67 -19.27
CA ARG A 81 -5.73 -3.40 -20.55
C ARG A 81 -7.09 -3.52 -21.25
N TYR A 82 -8.18 -3.55 -20.50
CA TYR A 82 -9.53 -3.60 -21.07
C TYR A 82 -10.11 -2.21 -21.32
N THR A 83 -9.95 -1.27 -20.40
CA THR A 83 -10.52 0.09 -20.53
C THR A 83 -9.90 0.87 -21.68
N SER A 84 -8.59 0.74 -21.90
CA SER A 84 -7.85 1.38 -23.02
C SER A 84 -8.33 0.97 -24.41
N ARG A 85 -9.12 -0.11 -24.51
CA ARG A 85 -9.70 -0.61 -25.77
C ARG A 85 -11.09 -0.04 -26.07
N LEU A 86 -11.73 0.61 -25.10
CA LEU A 86 -13.05 1.20 -25.26
C LEU A 86 -12.95 2.45 -26.13
N LYS A 87 -13.79 2.53 -27.17
CA LYS A 87 -13.90 3.68 -28.07
C LYS A 87 -15.35 4.13 -28.15
N GLU A 88 -15.57 5.43 -28.20
CA GLU A 88 -16.89 5.99 -28.48
C GLU A 88 -17.31 5.66 -29.91
N ARG A 89 -18.63 5.50 -30.13
CA ARG A 89 -19.20 5.15 -31.43
C ARG A 89 -19.45 6.37 -32.29
#